data_AF-A0A7Z9ZJ90-F1
#
_entry.id   AF-A0A7Z9ZJ90-F1
#
_cell.length_a   1.000
_cell.length_b   1.000
_cell.length_c   1.000
_cell.angle_alpha   90.00
_cell.angle_beta   90.00
_cell.angle_gamma   90.00
#
_symmetry.space_group_name_H-M   'P 1'
#
loop_
_entity.id
_entity.type
_entity.pdbx_description
1 polymer ?
#
loop_
_entity_poly.entity_id
_entity_poly.type
_entity_poly.pdbx_seq_one_letter_code
_entity_poly.pdbx_strand_id
1 'polypeptide(L)'
;MPYRDTWATCEKCGKQFIFTVEEQRRLDNLGFEVTVPSLCPDCMRAEEMSPGPHEGVIKWYDPDKGYGFIIQRSGNEIFFHRSGIGVTGPDRLRIKDGAKVSYRIEPSGKGPQAVDVVPLNET
;
A
#
# COMPACT_ATOMS: atom_id res chain seq x y z
N MET A 1 13.04 11.09 -13.67
CA MET A 1 12.10 11.40 -14.76
C MET A 1 11.43 12.75 -14.51
N PRO A 2 11.11 13.57 -15.52
CA PRO A 2 10.22 14.71 -15.30
C PRO A 2 8.78 14.20 -15.13
N TYR A 3 8.20 14.36 -13.93
CA TYR A 3 6.79 14.04 -13.70
C TYR A 3 5.88 14.90 -14.59
N ARG A 4 4.84 14.31 -15.15
CA ARG A 4 3.88 14.99 -16.04
C ARG A 4 2.50 14.36 -15.94
N ASP A 5 1.46 15.19 -15.88
CA ASP A 5 0.08 14.70 -15.93
C ASP A 5 -0.11 13.81 -17.16
N THR A 6 -0.50 12.57 -16.91
CA THR A 6 -0.63 11.55 -17.95
C THR A 6 -2.05 11.02 -17.97
N TRP A 7 -2.70 11.10 -19.12
CA TRP A 7 -4.02 10.49 -19.31
C TRP A 7 -3.89 8.98 -19.47
N ALA A 8 -4.80 8.25 -18.85
CA ALA A 8 -4.93 6.80 -18.95
C ALA A 8 -6.40 6.39 -19.02
N THR A 9 -6.65 5.18 -19.51
CA THR A 9 -7.99 4.59 -19.59
C THR A 9 -8.02 3.37 -18.69
N CYS A 10 -8.99 3.31 -17.78
CA CYS A 10 -9.16 2.18 -16.87
C CYS A 10 -9.58 0.92 -17.64
N GLU A 11 -8.81 -0.15 -17.53
CA GLU A 11 -9.12 -1.43 -18.18
C GLU A 11 -10.38 -2.10 -17.60
N LYS A 12 -10.72 -1.82 -16.34
CA LYS A 12 -11.88 -2.43 -15.65
C LYS A 12 -13.21 -1.74 -15.96
N CYS A 13 -13.25 -0.41 -16.05
CA CYS A 13 -14.50 0.35 -16.23
C CYS A 13 -14.54 1.25 -17.46
N GLY A 14 -13.46 1.32 -18.24
CA GLY A 14 -13.36 2.14 -19.45
C GLY A 14 -13.27 3.65 -19.22
N LYS A 15 -13.33 4.12 -17.97
CA LYS A 15 -13.25 5.55 -17.65
C LYS A 15 -11.84 6.07 -17.89
N GLN A 16 -11.76 7.25 -18.51
CA GLN A 16 -10.51 8.02 -18.59
C GLN A 16 -10.23 8.69 -17.25
N PHE A 17 -8.96 8.76 -16.89
CA PHE A 17 -8.49 9.44 -15.69
C PHE A 17 -7.09 10.03 -15.90
N ILE A 18 -6.71 10.96 -15.03
CA ILE A 18 -5.40 11.61 -15.06
C ILE A 18 -4.56 11.02 -13.94
N PHE A 19 -3.38 10.51 -14.29
CA PHE A 19 -2.31 10.21 -13.35
C PHE A 19 -1.51 11.50 -13.13
N THR A 20 -1.85 12.23 -12.07
CA THR A 20 -1.34 13.58 -11.85
C THR A 20 0.13 13.59 -11.41
N VAL A 21 0.78 14.74 -11.56
CA VAL A 21 2.15 14.97 -11.06
C VAL A 21 2.25 14.75 -9.55
N GLU A 22 1.24 15.14 -8.78
CA GLU A 22 1.23 14.95 -7.32
C GLU A 22 1.25 13.47 -6.96
N GLU A 23 0.47 12.66 -7.67
CA GLU A 23 0.42 11.22 -7.43
C GLU A 23 1.74 10.55 -7.82
N GLN A 24 2.34 10.96 -8.93
CA GLN A 24 3.67 10.51 -9.34
C GLN A 24 4.74 10.82 -8.28
N ARG A 25 4.75 12.05 -7.77
CA ARG A 25 5.66 12.47 -6.69
C ARG A 25 5.40 11.68 -5.41
N ARG A 26 4.14 11.41 -5.07
CA ARG A 26 3.78 10.62 -3.89
C ARG A 26 4.35 9.20 -3.99
N LEU A 27 4.15 8.53 -5.13
CA LEU A 27 4.67 7.19 -5.35
C LEU A 27 6.20 7.15 -5.27
N ASP A 28 6.89 8.10 -5.91
CA ASP A 28 8.35 8.19 -5.87
C ASP A 28 8.88 8.43 -4.45
N ASN A 29 8.26 9.34 -3.69
CA ASN A 29 8.62 9.60 -2.30
C ASN A 29 8.39 8.40 -1.38
N LEU A 30 7.43 7.53 -1.70
CA LEU A 30 7.18 6.27 -1.01
C LEU A 30 8.10 5.13 -1.53
N GLY A 31 8.93 5.40 -2.53
CA GLY A 31 9.82 4.43 -3.15
C GLY A 31 9.11 3.42 -4.06
N PHE A 32 7.88 3.68 -4.49
CA PHE A 32 7.20 2.86 -5.49
C PHE A 32 7.68 3.20 -6.90
N GLU A 33 7.63 2.22 -7.79
CA GLU A 33 7.88 2.45 -9.20
C GLU A 33 6.77 3.33 -9.82
N VAL A 34 7.18 4.47 -10.40
CA VAL A 34 6.26 5.44 -11.02
C VAL A 34 5.91 5.02 -12.44
N THR A 35 4.99 4.07 -12.57
CA THR A 35 4.41 3.64 -13.84
C THR A 35 2.94 4.04 -13.94
N VAL A 36 2.50 4.36 -15.18
CA VAL A 36 1.11 4.73 -15.46
C VAL A 36 0.21 3.55 -15.09
N PRO A 37 -0.78 3.71 -14.20
CA PRO A 37 -1.63 2.62 -13.78
C PRO A 37 -2.65 2.24 -14.86
N SER A 38 -2.98 0.95 -14.92
CA SER A 38 -4.03 0.41 -15.82
C SER A 38 -5.44 0.58 -15.27
N LEU A 39 -5.58 0.87 -13.97
CA LEU A 39 -6.86 1.07 -13.29
C LEU A 39 -7.00 2.52 -12.84
N CYS A 40 -8.21 3.08 -12.99
CA CYS A 40 -8.54 4.37 -12.39
C CYS A 40 -8.52 4.27 -10.86
N PRO A 41 -8.44 5.41 -10.14
CA PRO A 41 -8.39 5.42 -8.67
C PRO A 41 -9.51 4.60 -8.02
N ASP A 42 -10.76 4.73 -8.48
CA ASP A 42 -11.88 4.00 -7.89
C ASP A 42 -11.77 2.48 -8.08
N CYS A 43 -11.35 2.04 -9.27
CA CYS A 43 -11.17 0.62 -9.56
C CYS A 43 -9.97 0.04 -8.81
N MET A 44 -8.86 0.79 -8.71
CA MET A 44 -7.68 0.37 -7.97
C MET A 44 -7.99 0.21 -6.48
N ARG A 45 -8.69 1.16 -5.86
CA ARG A 45 -9.12 1.06 -4.47
C ARG A 45 -9.97 -0.19 -4.21
N ALA A 46 -10.87 -0.53 -5.14
CA ALA A 46 -11.71 -1.71 -5.01
C ALA A 46 -10.89 -3.02 -5.09
N GLU A 47 -9.87 -3.08 -5.95
CA GLU A 47 -8.97 -4.23 -6.06
C GLU A 47 -8.04 -4.35 -4.84
N GLU A 48 -7.46 -3.25 -4.39
CA GLU A 48 -6.55 -3.19 -3.25
C GLU A 48 -7.21 -3.47 -1.90
N MET A 49 -8.55 -3.60 -1.84
CA MET A 49 -9.29 -4.02 -0.64
C MET A 49 -9.76 -5.48 -0.73
N SER A 50 -9.42 -6.19 -1.80
CA SER A 50 -9.76 -7.60 -1.96
C SER A 50 -8.81 -8.52 -1.18
N PRO A 51 -9.27 -9.70 -0.73
CA PRO A 51 -8.40 -10.69 -0.11
C PRO A 51 -7.31 -11.17 -1.07
N GLY A 52 -6.05 -11.14 -0.64
CA GLY A 52 -4.92 -11.53 -1.48
C GLY A 52 -3.61 -10.91 -1.00
N PRO A 53 -2.48 -11.20 -1.66
CA PRO A 53 -1.19 -10.57 -1.39
C PRO A 53 -1.16 -9.15 -1.96
N HIS A 54 -0.64 -8.21 -1.17
CA HIS A 54 -0.50 -6.80 -1.50
C HIS A 54 0.85 -6.27 -1.03
N GLU A 55 1.22 -5.11 -1.56
CA GLU A 55 2.41 -4.37 -1.15
C GLU A 55 2.03 -2.96 -0.70
N GLY A 56 2.88 -2.38 0.15
CA GLY A 56 2.59 -1.11 0.79
C GLY A 56 3.80 -0.54 1.51
N VAL A 57 3.63 0.65 2.06
CA VAL A 57 4.61 1.32 2.92
C VAL A 57 3.99 1.61 4.26
N ILE A 58 4.66 1.26 5.36
CA ILE A 58 4.19 1.60 6.70
C ILE A 58 4.15 3.12 6.83
N LYS A 59 2.94 3.69 6.98
CA LYS A 59 2.75 5.11 7.25
C LYS A 59 3.32 5.45 8.63
N TRP A 60 2.89 4.67 9.60
CA TRP A 60 3.34 4.74 10.97
C TRP A 60 3.02 3.42 11.69
N TYR A 61 3.84 3.08 12.68
CA TYR A 61 3.58 1.98 13.61
C TYR A 61 3.90 2.44 15.03
N ASP A 62 2.96 2.22 15.95
CA ASP A 62 3.15 2.49 17.38
C ASP A 62 3.31 1.14 18.12
N PRO A 63 4.53 0.77 18.53
CA PRO A 63 4.79 -0.51 19.19
C PRO A 63 4.12 -0.62 20.57
N ASP A 64 3.98 0.51 21.28
CA ASP A 64 3.39 0.57 22.62
C ASP A 64 1.88 0.32 22.54
N LYS A 65 1.22 0.96 21.58
CA LYS A 65 -0.20 0.71 21.30
C LYS A 65 -0.44 -0.60 20.55
N GLY A 66 0.56 -1.10 19.82
CA GLY A 66 0.52 -2.37 19.12
C GLY A 66 -0.25 -2.35 17.80
N TYR A 67 -0.38 -1.21 17.12
CA TYR A 67 -1.03 -1.12 15.82
C TYR A 67 -0.45 0.00 14.95
N GLY A 68 -0.77 -0.04 13.66
CA GLY A 68 -0.29 0.94 12.68
C GLY A 68 -1.10 0.92 11.38
N PHE A 69 -0.64 1.69 10.40
CA PHE A 69 -1.26 1.79 9.08
C PHE A 69 -0.23 1.64 7.96
N ILE A 70 -0.65 1.02 6.86
CA ILE A 70 0.13 0.86 5.63
C ILE A 70 -0.54 1.69 4.53
N ILE A 71 0.23 2.51 3.83
CA ILE A 71 -0.19 3.22 2.62
C ILE A 71 -0.05 2.27 1.43
N GLN A 72 -1.15 2.12 0.68
CA GLN A 72 -1.23 1.34 -0.55
C GLN A 72 -0.89 2.20 -1.77
N ARG A 73 -0.71 1.57 -2.93
CA ARG A 73 -0.37 2.27 -4.17
C ARG A 73 -1.47 3.24 -4.60
N SER A 74 -2.75 2.94 -4.36
CA SER A 74 -3.84 3.90 -4.62
C SER A 74 -3.89 5.12 -3.68
N GLY A 75 -3.05 5.14 -2.64
CA GLY A 75 -3.07 6.15 -1.57
C GLY A 75 -4.03 5.82 -0.42
N ASN A 76 -4.75 4.70 -0.50
CA ASN A 76 -5.53 4.19 0.63
C ASN A 76 -4.64 3.77 1.81
N GLU A 77 -5.24 3.73 2.99
CA GLU A 77 -4.59 3.28 4.22
C GLU A 77 -5.27 2.01 4.72
N ILE A 78 -4.48 0.99 5.05
CA ILE A 78 -4.97 -0.24 5.66
C ILE A 78 -4.39 -0.41 7.07
N PHE A 79 -5.28 -0.74 8.00
CA PHE A 79 -4.96 -1.01 9.38
C PHE A 79 -4.25 -2.35 9.53
N PHE A 80 -3.24 -2.42 10.41
CA PHE A 80 -2.71 -3.69 10.90
C PHE A 80 -2.52 -3.65 12.42
N HIS A 81 -2.70 -4.81 13.06
CA HIS A 81 -2.38 -5.00 14.47
C HIS A 81 -1.06 -5.75 14.61
N ARG A 82 -0.38 -5.63 15.76
CA ARG A 82 0.88 -6.33 16.06
C ARG A 82 0.80 -7.84 15.93
N SER A 83 -0.39 -8.43 16.05
CA SER A 83 -0.62 -9.87 15.84
C SER A 83 -0.64 -10.28 14.37
N GLY A 84 -0.84 -9.33 13.47
CA GLY A 84 -0.77 -9.52 12.02
C GLY A 84 0.65 -9.38 11.47
N ILE A 85 1.66 -9.10 12.30
CA ILE A 85 3.07 -9.09 11.86
C ILE A 85 3.51 -10.54 11.72
N GLY A 86 3.83 -10.95 10.48
CA GLY A 86 4.19 -12.34 10.14
C GLY A 86 5.65 -12.72 10.46
N VAL A 87 6.47 -11.75 10.85
CA VAL A 87 7.88 -11.94 11.19
C VAL A 87 8.14 -11.89 12.70
N THR A 88 9.19 -12.57 13.13
CA THR A 88 9.68 -12.58 14.52
C THR A 88 11.16 -12.20 14.58
N GLY A 89 11.68 -11.98 15.80
CA GLY A 89 13.11 -11.69 15.99
C GLY A 89 13.55 -10.36 15.35
N PRO A 90 14.77 -10.28 14.79
CA PRO A 90 15.34 -9.04 14.25
C PRO A 90 14.51 -8.40 13.13
N ASP A 91 13.84 -9.19 12.28
CA ASP A 91 13.03 -8.66 11.18
C ASP A 91 11.82 -7.87 11.67
N ARG A 92 11.32 -8.13 12.89
CA ARG A 92 10.25 -7.35 13.49
C ARG A 92 10.68 -5.90 13.76
N LEU A 93 11.97 -5.65 13.99
CA LEU A 93 12.51 -4.28 14.16
C LEU A 93 12.49 -3.47 12.85
N ARG A 94 12.22 -4.13 11.72
CA ARG A 94 12.13 -3.52 10.39
C ARG A 94 10.71 -3.08 10.07
N ILE A 95 9.73 -3.45 10.88
CA ILE A 95 8.37 -2.93 10.85
C ILE A 95 8.37 -1.57 11.54
N LYS A 96 8.70 -0.53 10.78
CA LYS A 96 8.78 0.86 11.22
C LYS A 96 8.30 1.80 10.12
N ASP A 97 8.06 3.04 10.48
CA ASP A 97 7.64 4.12 9.58
C ASP A 97 8.53 4.19 8.32
N GLY A 98 7.91 4.26 7.16
CA GLY A 98 8.57 4.28 5.85
C GLY A 98 9.03 2.91 5.33
N ALA A 99 8.88 1.82 6.09
CA ALA A 99 9.29 0.49 5.61
C ALA A 99 8.34 -0.05 4.54
N LYS A 100 8.90 -0.55 3.44
CA LYS A 100 8.18 -1.33 2.42
C LYS A 100 7.83 -2.70 2.99
N VAL A 101 6.59 -3.12 2.77
CA VAL A 101 6.06 -4.38 3.31
C VAL A 101 5.19 -5.08 2.29
N SER A 102 5.18 -6.41 2.36
CA SER A 102 4.15 -7.26 1.79
C SER A 102 3.20 -7.69 2.90
N TYR A 103 1.93 -7.85 2.58
CA TYR A 103 0.89 -8.27 3.51
C TYR A 103 -0.25 -8.95 2.76
N ARG A 104 -1.14 -9.61 3.50
CA ARG A 104 -2.44 -10.07 2.98
C ARG A 104 -3.57 -9.27 3.59
N ILE A 105 -4.68 -9.15 2.87
CA ILE A 105 -5.90 -8.53 3.40
C ILE A 105 -6.88 -9.61 3.83
N GLU A 106 -7.40 -9.48 5.04
CA GLU A 106 -8.46 -10.34 5.55
C GLU A 106 -9.61 -9.50 6.13
N PRO A 107 -10.87 -9.95 5.99
CA PRO A 107 -12.00 -9.30 6.62
C PRO A 107 -11.93 -9.46 8.14
N SER A 108 -12.31 -8.42 8.88
CA SER A 108 -12.43 -8.45 10.34
C SER A 108 -13.72 -7.80 10.81
N GLY A 109 -14.05 -7.97 12.10
CA GLY A 109 -15.22 -7.32 12.71
C GLY A 109 -15.21 -5.79 12.69
N LYS A 110 -14.07 -5.16 12.35
CA LYS A 110 -13.92 -3.70 12.23
C LYS A 110 -13.60 -3.23 10.80
N GLY A 111 -13.75 -4.11 9.81
CA GLY A 111 -13.38 -3.86 8.41
C GLY A 111 -12.13 -4.63 7.97
N PRO A 112 -11.68 -4.48 6.72
CA PRO A 112 -10.48 -5.13 6.22
C PRO A 112 -9.24 -4.75 7.04
N GLN A 113 -8.39 -5.72 7.32
CA GLN A 113 -7.10 -5.51 7.99
C GLN A 113 -5.98 -6.21 7.25
N ALA A 114 -4.78 -5.67 7.36
CA ALA A 114 -3.56 -6.30 6.89
C ALA A 114 -3.06 -7.32 7.92
N VAL A 115 -2.75 -8.51 7.42
CA VAL A 115 -2.17 -9.66 8.14
C VAL A 115 -0.94 -10.16 7.39
N ASP A 116 -0.17 -11.06 7.99
CA ASP A 116 1.11 -11.54 7.47
C ASP A 116 2.00 -10.40 6.96
N VAL A 117 2.06 -9.30 7.72
CA VAL A 117 2.87 -8.14 7.39
C VAL A 117 4.34 -8.53 7.53
N VAL A 118 5.07 -8.50 6.42
CA VAL A 118 6.48 -8.85 6.33
C VAL A 118 7.27 -7.73 5.62
N PRO A 119 8.49 -7.40 6.04
CA PRO A 119 9.34 -6.44 5.31
C PRO A 119 9.65 -6.94 3.90
N LEU A 120 9.54 -6.07 2.90
CA LEU A 120 10.09 -6.32 1.57
C LEU A 120 11.58 -6.00 1.63
N ASN A 121 12.44 -7.01 1.51
CA ASN A 121 13.88 -6.79 1.39
C ASN A 121 14.18 -6.28 -0.01
N GLU A 122 14.67 -5.04 -0.12
CA GLU A 122 15.50 -4.66 -1.26
C GLU A 122 16.82 -5.42 -1.08
N THR A 123 17.06 -6.42 -1.94
CA THR A 123 18.34 -7.11 -2.03
C THR A 123 19.35 -6.22 -2.74
#